data_AF-A0A9P3CJ15-F1
#
_entry.id   AF-A0A9P3CJ15-F1
#
_cell.length_a   1.000
_cell.length_b   1.000
_cell.length_c   1.000
_cell.angle_alpha   90.00
_cell.angle_beta   90.00
_cell.angle_gamma   90.00
#
_symmetry.space_group_name_H-M   'P 1'
#
loop_
_entity.id
_entity.type
_entity.pdbx_description
1 polymer ?
#
loop_
_entity_poly.entity_id
_entity_poly.type
_entity_poly.pdbx_seq_one_letter_code
_entity_poly.pdbx_strand_id
1 'polypeptide(L)'
;MFRKVSWQKDVMEVQADETNEGEMAEKQSQSGDGATPLQQPPAIPDMAHVRHHSNGVRRSSVVSFEARRGSIIQSIAGDANVGQGTIRTSTGQMNRDDRQRSIYSIKAAQESSETDIASLHDGDLPAPVQDLLQAQTAGQYKFTITENTGSAEKNEKTTVSVEVSPLQYTEHIAKKEFLDAYAARYPLPAIERRFAWFRYGWFTVYRRLFAIVFTANMVAIIVLASQRARYSAAAIGVGSNIFAAVLARHDNLINAVISIIHLVPLSWPLAIRKRLGKIYCHAGIHAACGTSAAVWYLYFAVLLATDPIPTAVNEGVRIGIYVTTGLIFTCLLVLVGMSHPTVRSRHHDRWEQSHRYIGWLLTAIIWIQVGLLTSASETQLYKSPLFWLVLGVTLLLIYPWAMMRKRTFTATQLSSHALRLEFSHKLSLTGHNIRIAQSPLSDWHGFATIPRNDGTKGFSVIISNAGDWTRSMINAENRKNTIWQRGRLFLGIIEVPMLFSPLVIAATGSGIAPCMAFIQTHPDWPVRIVWSARFPETTYGAHIIETVLKADPNAIIIDTKETGRPDMAALIYAAYKEINAEAVLCVSTTRVCESVSYEMEARGVPIYVPIFDS
;
A
#
# COMPACT_ATOMS: atom_id res chain seq x y z
N MET A 1 34.04 -3.53 2.28
CA MET A 1 34.74 -3.81 1.00
C MET A 1 34.49 -2.61 0.09
N PHE A 2 35.48 -1.72 -0.07
CA PHE A 2 35.35 -0.35 -0.59
C PHE A 2 36.12 -0.14 -1.90
N ARG A 3 35.70 0.89 -2.66
CA ARG A 3 36.26 1.62 -3.83
C ARG A 3 35.42 1.43 -5.10
N LYS A 4 35.14 2.45 -5.92
CA LYS A 4 35.93 3.65 -6.31
C LYS A 4 34.96 4.64 -7.01
N VAL A 5 34.93 5.91 -6.63
CA VAL A 5 34.69 7.02 -7.59
C VAL A 5 35.44 8.25 -7.09
N SER A 6 36.43 8.68 -7.87
CA SER A 6 37.15 9.94 -7.73
C SER A 6 36.47 11.00 -8.59
N TRP A 7 36.30 12.23 -8.10
CA TRP A 7 36.50 13.45 -8.91
C TRP A 7 36.88 14.62 -7.99
N GLN A 8 37.94 15.32 -8.41
CA GLN A 8 38.51 16.55 -7.83
C GLN A 8 37.80 17.80 -8.41
N LYS A 9 37.76 18.87 -7.58
CA LYS A 9 38.01 20.31 -7.89
C LYS A 9 37.03 21.02 -8.87
N ASP A 10 36.57 22.26 -8.71
CA ASP A 10 36.93 23.49 -7.95
C ASP A 10 35.64 24.37 -7.78
N VAL A 11 35.42 25.12 -6.67
CA VAL A 11 35.51 26.62 -6.48
C VAL A 11 34.47 27.40 -7.32
N MET A 12 33.58 28.32 -6.88
CA MET A 12 33.48 29.39 -5.86
C MET A 12 31.99 29.48 -5.41
N GLU A 13 31.59 29.72 -4.15
CA GLU A 13 31.60 30.97 -3.34
C GLU A 13 31.00 32.20 -4.05
N VAL A 14 29.84 32.69 -3.55
CA VAL A 14 29.54 34.09 -3.24
C VAL A 14 28.22 34.16 -2.43
N GLN A 15 28.33 34.85 -1.29
CA GLN A 15 27.34 35.37 -0.33
C GLN A 15 26.27 36.25 -0.99
N ALA A 16 24.99 36.20 -0.59
CA ALA A 16 24.33 36.62 0.66
C ALA A 16 23.55 37.93 0.45
N ASP A 17 22.74 38.23 1.46
CA ASP A 17 21.95 39.44 1.71
C ASP A 17 20.64 39.62 0.95
N GLU A 18 19.58 40.18 1.53
CA GLU A 18 19.10 40.35 2.92
C GLU A 18 17.75 41.07 2.78
N THR A 19 16.83 40.89 3.75
CA THR A 19 15.81 41.90 4.21
C THR A 19 14.73 42.33 3.19
N ASN A 20 13.50 42.76 3.49
CA ASN A 20 12.81 43.36 4.64
C ASN A 20 11.29 43.02 4.50
N GLU A 21 10.53 42.81 5.59
CA GLU A 21 9.56 43.76 6.21
C GLU A 21 8.61 44.46 5.20
N GLY A 22 7.29 44.57 5.38
CA GLY A 22 6.37 44.39 6.51
C GLY A 22 4.95 44.86 6.09
N GLU A 23 4.07 45.06 7.09
CA GLU A 23 2.71 45.66 7.07
C GLU A 23 1.53 44.78 6.59
N MET A 24 0.64 44.35 7.50
CA MET A 24 -0.50 45.05 8.14
C MET A 24 -1.69 45.33 7.21
N ALA A 25 -2.82 44.67 7.45
CA ALA A 25 -4.06 45.32 7.90
C ALA A 25 -5.25 44.34 7.93
N GLU A 26 -5.99 44.49 9.02
CA GLU A 26 -7.16 43.75 9.48
C GLU A 26 -8.45 44.33 8.89
N LYS A 27 -9.47 43.49 8.62
CA LYS A 27 -10.87 43.93 8.65
C LYS A 27 -11.83 42.76 8.95
N GLN A 28 -12.58 42.96 10.02
CA GLN A 28 -13.64 42.12 10.56
C GLN A 28 -14.87 42.04 9.63
N SER A 29 -15.61 40.93 9.70
CA SER A 29 -17.07 40.94 9.52
C SER A 29 -17.76 39.84 10.31
N GLN A 30 -18.94 40.21 10.81
CA GLN A 30 -19.82 39.58 11.78
C GLN A 30 -20.47 38.24 11.36
N SER A 31 -20.90 37.55 12.42
CA SER A 31 -21.84 36.43 12.55
C SER A 31 -23.27 36.71 12.06
N GLY A 32 -24.00 35.66 11.68
CA GLY A 32 -25.46 35.67 11.59
C GLY A 32 -26.04 34.27 11.31
N ASP A 33 -26.88 33.82 12.23
CA ASP A 33 -27.51 32.49 12.36
C ASP A 33 -28.50 32.09 11.25
N GLY A 34 -28.76 30.77 11.14
CA GLY A 34 -29.88 30.22 10.39
C GLY A 34 -30.00 28.69 10.50
N ALA A 35 -30.62 28.20 11.57
CA ALA A 35 -30.97 26.79 11.76
C ALA A 35 -32.44 26.53 11.38
N THR A 36 -32.70 25.47 10.61
CA THR A 36 -34.05 24.96 10.30
C THR A 36 -34.07 23.43 10.41
N PRO A 37 -35.14 22.78 10.91
CA PRO A 37 -35.08 21.43 11.48
C PRO A 37 -35.36 20.28 10.49
N LEU A 38 -34.88 19.10 10.90
CA LEU A 38 -34.95 17.78 10.25
C LEU A 38 -36.38 17.25 10.07
N GLN A 39 -36.73 16.84 8.84
CA GLN A 39 -37.87 15.98 8.53
C GLN A 39 -37.49 14.49 8.68
N GLN A 40 -38.32 13.74 9.41
CA GLN A 40 -38.27 12.28 9.52
C GLN A 40 -38.73 11.60 8.21
N PRO A 41 -38.08 10.50 7.76
CA PRO A 41 -38.67 9.63 6.75
C PRO A 41 -39.61 8.57 7.38
N PRO A 42 -40.66 8.13 6.66
CA PRO A 42 -41.71 7.27 7.17
C PRO A 42 -41.33 5.77 7.23
N ALA A 43 -42.19 5.04 7.95
CA ALA A 43 -42.10 3.63 8.35
C ALA A 43 -41.96 2.61 7.20
N ILE A 44 -41.24 1.53 7.50
CA ILE A 44 -41.07 0.32 6.68
C ILE A 44 -42.29 -0.60 6.88
N PRO A 45 -42.96 -1.09 5.82
CA PRO A 45 -43.93 -2.18 5.96
C PRO A 45 -43.23 -3.54 6.01
N ASP A 46 -43.71 -4.40 6.90
CA ASP A 46 -43.44 -5.83 6.97
C ASP A 46 -43.71 -6.51 5.62
N MET A 47 -42.76 -7.33 5.13
CA MET A 47 -43.06 -8.34 4.13
C MET A 47 -42.42 -9.69 4.44
N ALA A 48 -43.32 -10.66 4.46
CA ALA A 48 -43.19 -12.07 4.75
C ALA A 48 -42.30 -12.87 3.79
N HIS A 49 -41.83 -14.01 4.31
CA HIS A 49 -41.48 -15.26 3.62
C HIS A 49 -40.62 -15.19 2.35
N VAL A 50 -39.29 -15.28 2.53
CA VAL A 50 -38.37 -15.67 1.45
C VAL A 50 -38.23 -17.19 1.43
N ARG A 51 -38.76 -17.83 0.38
CA ARG A 51 -38.48 -19.23 0.01
C ARG A 51 -36.99 -19.37 -0.31
N HIS A 52 -36.37 -20.43 0.21
CA HIS A 52 -35.03 -20.86 -0.17
C HIS A 52 -35.01 -21.26 -1.66
N HIS A 53 -34.40 -20.43 -2.51
CA HIS A 53 -33.92 -20.87 -3.82
C HIS A 53 -32.49 -21.41 -3.69
N SER A 54 -32.30 -22.66 -4.09
CA SER A 54 -30.99 -23.26 -4.31
C SER A 54 -30.27 -22.53 -5.45
N ASN A 55 -29.32 -21.67 -5.11
CA ASN A 55 -28.45 -21.03 -6.11
C ASN A 55 -27.49 -22.07 -6.69
N GLY A 56 -27.75 -22.54 -7.91
CA GLY A 56 -26.73 -23.15 -8.74
C GLY A 56 -25.60 -22.14 -8.97
N VAL A 57 -24.36 -22.55 -8.71
CA VAL A 57 -23.18 -21.70 -8.88
C VAL A 57 -22.98 -21.45 -10.38
N ARG A 58 -23.35 -20.25 -10.86
CA ARG A 58 -22.91 -19.76 -12.18
C ARG A 58 -21.42 -19.43 -12.06
N ARG A 59 -20.58 -20.14 -12.80
CA ARG A 59 -19.13 -19.90 -12.87
C ARG A 59 -18.86 -19.01 -14.08
N SER A 60 -18.08 -17.95 -13.89
CA SER A 60 -17.64 -17.05 -14.96
C SER A 60 -16.13 -16.84 -14.87
N SER A 61 -15.39 -17.12 -15.94
CA SER A 61 -13.98 -16.74 -16.10
C SER A 61 -13.89 -15.63 -17.14
N VAL A 62 -13.02 -14.63 -16.92
CA VAL A 62 -12.89 -13.46 -17.81
C VAL A 62 -11.43 -13.27 -18.18
N VAL A 63 -11.15 -13.17 -19.47
CA VAL A 63 -9.83 -12.82 -20.02
C VAL A 63 -10.00 -11.62 -20.93
N SER A 64 -9.18 -10.58 -20.70
CA SER A 64 -9.14 -9.40 -21.56
C SER A 64 -7.76 -9.23 -22.18
N PHE A 65 -7.72 -8.90 -23.47
CA PHE A 65 -6.48 -8.59 -24.19
C PHE A 65 -6.71 -7.51 -25.24
N GLU A 66 -5.63 -6.86 -25.65
CA GLU A 66 -5.61 -5.85 -26.71
C GLU A 66 -5.16 -6.49 -28.02
N ALA A 67 -5.84 -6.15 -29.11
CA ALA A 67 -5.35 -6.44 -30.46
C ALA A 67 -5.46 -5.19 -31.32
N ARG A 68 -4.52 -5.06 -32.26
CA ARG A 68 -4.43 -3.93 -33.18
C ARG A 68 -4.71 -4.42 -34.59
N ARG A 69 -5.66 -3.79 -35.27
CA ARG A 69 -5.85 -4.02 -36.71
C ARG A 69 -5.06 -2.96 -37.49
N GLY A 70 -4.03 -3.42 -38.21
CA GLY A 70 -3.28 -2.63 -39.19
C GLY A 70 -1.95 -2.06 -38.70
N SER A 71 -0.86 -2.56 -39.29
CA SER A 71 0.42 -1.87 -39.45
C SER A 71 0.79 -1.86 -40.94
N ILE A 72 0.11 -1.05 -41.76
CA ILE A 72 0.62 -0.65 -43.07
C ILE A 72 0.29 0.84 -43.23
N ILE A 73 1.35 1.65 -43.29
CA ILE A 73 1.30 2.98 -43.89
C ILE A 73 0.93 2.78 -45.36
N GLN A 74 -0.27 3.16 -45.76
CA GLN A 74 -0.49 3.84 -47.04
C GLN A 74 -1.88 4.47 -47.08
N SER A 75 -1.89 5.74 -47.50
CA SER A 75 -3.09 6.52 -47.81
C SER A 75 -3.99 5.78 -48.78
N ILE A 76 -5.30 5.86 -48.58
CA ILE A 76 -6.27 6.18 -49.63
C ILE A 76 -7.49 6.81 -48.94
N ALA A 77 -7.90 7.95 -49.48
CA ALA A 77 -9.07 8.71 -49.09
C ALA A 77 -10.36 7.90 -49.27
N GLY A 78 -11.33 8.15 -48.39
CA GLY A 78 -12.69 7.64 -48.53
C GLY A 78 -13.52 7.96 -47.29
N ASP A 79 -14.35 9.00 -47.42
CA ASP A 79 -15.37 9.37 -46.45
C ASP A 79 -16.23 8.15 -46.06
N ALA A 80 -16.32 7.87 -44.76
CA ALA A 80 -17.42 7.08 -44.20
C ALA A 80 -17.65 7.45 -42.74
N ASN A 81 -18.90 7.81 -42.45
CA ASN A 81 -19.43 8.27 -41.18
C ASN A 81 -18.97 7.46 -39.95
N VAL A 82 -18.62 8.20 -38.90
CA VAL A 82 -18.38 7.71 -37.53
C VAL A 82 -19.69 7.17 -36.95
N GLY A 83 -19.82 5.85 -36.91
CA GLY A 83 -20.85 5.17 -36.14
C GLY A 83 -20.30 4.76 -34.78
N GLN A 84 -20.73 5.42 -33.70
CA GLN A 84 -20.64 4.88 -32.34
C GLN A 84 -21.58 3.66 -32.26
N GLY A 85 -21.04 2.48 -32.50
CA GLY A 85 -21.77 1.21 -32.42
C GLY A 85 -20.99 0.20 -31.60
N THR A 86 -21.33 0.09 -30.32
CA THR A 86 -20.92 -1.07 -29.51
C THR A 86 -21.87 -2.22 -29.81
N ILE A 87 -21.35 -3.45 -29.75
CA ILE A 87 -22.03 -4.76 -29.77
C ILE A 87 -22.00 -5.49 -31.12
N ARG A 88 -21.13 -6.50 -31.20
CA ARG A 88 -21.49 -7.85 -31.68
C ARG A 88 -20.94 -8.88 -30.69
N THR A 89 -21.78 -9.29 -29.73
CA THR A 89 -21.54 -10.50 -28.94
C THR A 89 -21.77 -11.70 -29.85
N SER A 90 -20.70 -12.44 -30.18
CA SER A 90 -20.88 -13.80 -30.68
C SER A 90 -21.18 -14.70 -29.48
N THR A 91 -22.45 -15.08 -29.31
CA THR A 91 -22.82 -16.22 -28.47
C THR A 91 -22.80 -17.47 -29.35
N GLY A 92 -21.65 -18.14 -29.42
CA GLY A 92 -21.48 -19.37 -30.19
C GLY A 92 -21.29 -20.58 -29.28
N GLN A 93 -21.88 -21.73 -29.63
CA GLN A 93 -21.43 -23.00 -29.08
C GLN A 93 -20.13 -23.38 -29.79
N MET A 94 -18.98 -23.22 -29.12
CA MET A 94 -17.71 -23.73 -29.64
C MET A 94 -17.70 -25.26 -29.64
N ASN A 95 -17.14 -25.86 -30.70
CA ASN A 95 -16.93 -27.30 -30.73
C ASN A 95 -15.78 -27.71 -29.79
N ARG A 96 -15.58 -29.02 -29.55
CA ARG A 96 -14.62 -29.53 -28.55
C ARG A 96 -13.18 -29.07 -28.81
N ASP A 97 -12.78 -28.96 -30.06
CA ASP A 97 -11.43 -28.55 -30.47
C ASP A 97 -11.21 -27.05 -30.29
N ASP A 98 -12.20 -26.22 -30.64
CA ASP A 98 -12.20 -24.77 -30.40
C ASP A 98 -12.21 -24.45 -28.90
N ARG A 99 -12.97 -25.24 -28.12
CA ARG A 99 -12.94 -25.18 -26.65
C ARG A 99 -11.57 -25.51 -26.11
N GLN A 100 -10.90 -26.56 -26.62
CA GLN A 100 -9.54 -26.87 -26.20
C GLN A 100 -8.58 -25.73 -26.54
N ARG A 101 -8.62 -25.15 -27.74
CA ARG A 101 -7.78 -23.98 -28.10
C ARG A 101 -8.08 -22.76 -27.22
N SER A 102 -9.35 -22.47 -26.94
CA SER A 102 -9.75 -21.42 -26.00
C SER A 102 -9.23 -21.71 -24.59
N ILE A 103 -9.33 -22.94 -24.10
CA ILE A 103 -8.82 -23.35 -22.79
C ILE A 103 -7.29 -23.24 -22.76
N TYR A 104 -6.58 -23.66 -23.80
CA TYR A 104 -5.13 -23.54 -23.88
C TYR A 104 -4.66 -22.09 -23.97
N SER A 105 -5.36 -21.23 -24.70
CA SER A 105 -5.05 -19.79 -24.78
C SER A 105 -5.40 -19.06 -23.48
N ILE A 106 -6.52 -19.39 -22.83
CA ILE A 106 -6.89 -18.90 -21.49
C ILE A 106 -5.86 -19.38 -20.47
N LYS A 107 -5.47 -20.65 -20.48
CA LYS A 107 -4.49 -21.23 -19.57
C LYS A 107 -3.09 -20.65 -19.82
N ALA A 108 -2.69 -20.45 -21.07
CA ALA A 108 -1.45 -19.77 -21.42
C ALA A 108 -1.45 -18.29 -20.98
N ALA A 109 -2.57 -17.56 -21.13
CA ALA A 109 -2.74 -16.19 -20.66
C ALA A 109 -2.80 -16.09 -19.12
N GLN A 110 -3.31 -17.11 -18.44
CA GLN A 110 -3.35 -17.19 -16.97
C GLN A 110 -2.02 -17.64 -16.35
N GLU A 111 -1.27 -18.53 -17.01
CA GLU A 111 -0.02 -19.10 -16.52
C GLU A 111 1.21 -18.23 -16.86
N SER A 112 1.13 -17.37 -17.88
CA SER A 112 2.25 -16.53 -18.26
C SER A 112 2.21 -15.15 -17.60
N SER A 113 3.27 -14.83 -16.85
CA SER A 113 3.58 -13.44 -16.45
C SER A 113 4.11 -12.59 -17.62
N GLU A 114 4.35 -13.22 -18.78
CA GLU A 114 5.21 -12.70 -19.85
C GLU A 114 4.70 -12.90 -21.28
N THR A 115 3.46 -13.37 -21.55
CA THR A 115 3.06 -13.44 -22.97
C THR A 115 2.89 -12.04 -23.57
N ASP A 116 3.78 -11.74 -24.49
CA ASP A 116 3.65 -10.71 -25.48
C ASP A 116 2.50 -11.09 -26.42
N ILE A 117 1.35 -10.46 -26.24
CA ILE A 117 0.17 -10.74 -27.07
C ILE A 117 0.27 -10.08 -28.45
N ALA A 118 1.25 -9.18 -28.65
CA ALA A 118 1.62 -8.69 -29.98
C ALA A 118 2.23 -9.78 -30.89
N SER A 119 2.60 -10.95 -30.33
CA SER A 119 3.11 -12.10 -31.09
C SER A 119 2.12 -13.26 -31.22
N LEU A 120 0.85 -13.10 -30.84
CA LEU A 120 -0.18 -14.00 -31.36
C LEU A 120 -0.38 -13.60 -32.81
N HIS A 121 0.14 -14.39 -33.74
CA HIS A 121 -0.27 -14.27 -35.14
C HIS A 121 -1.78 -14.51 -35.20
N ASP A 122 -2.49 -13.91 -36.16
CA ASP A 122 -3.95 -14.07 -36.29
C ASP A 122 -4.41 -15.52 -36.06
N GLY A 123 -3.62 -16.51 -36.50
CA GLY A 123 -3.86 -17.95 -36.34
C GLY A 123 -3.88 -18.53 -34.91
N ASP A 124 -3.39 -17.84 -33.90
CA ASP A 124 -3.33 -18.33 -32.50
C ASP A 124 -4.57 -17.95 -31.67
N LEU A 125 -5.39 -17.02 -32.17
CA LEU A 125 -6.65 -16.62 -31.53
C LEU A 125 -7.75 -17.65 -31.86
N PRO A 126 -8.75 -17.90 -31.00
CA PRO A 126 -9.91 -18.73 -31.35
C PRO A 126 -10.62 -18.16 -32.59
N ALA A 127 -11.10 -19.02 -33.52
CA ALA A 127 -11.72 -18.58 -34.77
C ALA A 127 -12.79 -17.47 -34.60
N PRO A 128 -13.67 -17.51 -33.58
CA PRO A 128 -14.65 -16.43 -33.36
C PRO A 128 -14.04 -15.06 -33.06
N VAL A 129 -12.84 -15.02 -32.49
CA VAL A 129 -12.09 -13.78 -32.21
C VAL A 129 -11.44 -13.26 -33.49
N GLN A 130 -10.86 -14.15 -34.30
CA GLN A 130 -10.26 -13.78 -35.59
C GLN A 130 -11.29 -13.15 -36.52
N ASP A 131 -12.45 -13.78 -36.66
CA ASP A 131 -13.55 -13.30 -37.50
C ASP A 131 -14.06 -11.92 -37.02
N LEU A 132 -14.17 -11.74 -35.70
CA LEU A 132 -14.57 -10.46 -35.11
C LEU A 132 -13.53 -9.36 -35.33
N LEU A 133 -12.23 -9.67 -35.19
CA LEU A 133 -11.13 -8.72 -35.43
C LEU A 133 -11.04 -8.31 -36.91
N GLN A 134 -11.20 -9.26 -37.83
CA GLN A 134 -11.25 -9.00 -39.28
C GLN A 134 -12.49 -8.19 -39.70
N ALA A 135 -13.52 -8.10 -38.86
CA ALA A 135 -14.70 -7.29 -39.09
C ALA A 135 -14.58 -5.83 -38.54
N GLN A 136 -13.58 -5.49 -37.72
CA GLN A 136 -13.43 -4.16 -37.10
C GLN A 136 -12.60 -3.18 -37.94
N THR A 137 -12.82 -1.87 -37.89
CA THR A 137 -11.96 -0.89 -38.61
C THR A 137 -10.50 -0.89 -38.11
N ALA A 138 -9.62 -0.11 -38.75
CA ALA A 138 -8.24 0.03 -38.26
C ALA A 138 -8.25 0.76 -36.91
N GLY A 139 -7.61 0.19 -35.89
CA GLY A 139 -7.68 0.70 -34.52
C GLY A 139 -7.16 -0.29 -33.48
N GLN A 140 -7.21 0.10 -32.21
CA GLN A 140 -6.94 -0.78 -31.08
C GLN A 140 -8.25 -1.16 -30.40
N TYR A 141 -8.36 -2.44 -30.08
CA TYR A 141 -9.57 -3.03 -29.54
C TYR A 141 -9.26 -3.86 -28.32
N LYS A 142 -10.11 -3.74 -27.30
CA LYS A 142 -10.17 -4.65 -26.17
C LYS A 142 -11.12 -5.78 -26.49
N PHE A 143 -10.59 -7.00 -26.44
CA PHE A 143 -11.35 -8.24 -26.51
C PHE A 143 -11.53 -8.76 -25.09
N THR A 144 -12.77 -9.03 -24.69
CA THR A 144 -13.09 -9.66 -23.41
C THR A 144 -13.80 -10.98 -23.67
N ILE A 145 -13.13 -12.08 -23.36
CA ILE A 145 -13.67 -13.44 -23.43
C ILE A 145 -14.22 -13.78 -22.05
N THR A 146 -15.54 -14.00 -21.96
CA THR A 146 -16.19 -14.49 -20.76
C THR A 146 -16.69 -15.91 -21.00
N GLU A 147 -16.22 -16.86 -20.18
CA GLU A 147 -16.67 -18.24 -20.22
C GLU A 147 -17.61 -18.50 -19.04
N ASN A 148 -18.88 -18.75 -19.35
CA ASN A 148 -19.90 -19.10 -18.36
C ASN A 148 -20.12 -20.61 -18.35
N THR A 149 -19.75 -21.28 -17.25
CA THR A 149 -20.10 -22.68 -16.99
C THR A 149 -21.31 -22.76 -16.06
N GLY A 150 -22.44 -23.22 -16.60
CA GLY A 150 -23.64 -23.50 -15.84
C GLY A 150 -23.81 -25.00 -15.59
N SER A 151 -24.00 -25.40 -14.33
CA SER A 151 -24.54 -26.72 -14.00
C SER A 151 -26.06 -26.65 -14.12
N ALA A 152 -26.59 -27.10 -15.25
CA ALA A 152 -27.97 -27.54 -15.36
C ALA A 152 -27.96 -29.07 -15.38
N GLU A 153 -28.88 -29.70 -14.65
CA GLU A 153 -28.97 -31.16 -14.54
C GLU A 153 -28.83 -31.85 -15.91
N LYS A 154 -27.82 -32.74 -15.98
CA LYS A 154 -27.46 -33.62 -17.11
C LYS A 154 -26.82 -33.04 -18.38
N ASN A 155 -26.42 -31.76 -18.46
CA ASN A 155 -25.46 -31.32 -19.48
C ASN A 155 -24.72 -30.03 -19.06
N GLU A 156 -23.40 -30.09 -18.89
CA GLU A 156 -22.55 -28.90 -18.78
C GLU A 156 -22.61 -28.13 -20.11
N LYS A 157 -23.34 -27.00 -20.11
CA LYS A 157 -23.30 -26.03 -21.21
C LYS A 157 -22.34 -24.91 -20.84
N THR A 158 -21.16 -24.95 -21.44
CA THR A 158 -20.21 -23.83 -21.43
C THR A 158 -20.59 -22.85 -22.52
N THR A 159 -20.86 -21.61 -22.15
CA THR A 159 -21.20 -20.53 -23.09
C THR A 159 -20.04 -19.55 -23.10
N VAL A 160 -19.38 -19.37 -24.24
CA VAL A 160 -18.29 -18.40 -24.41
C VAL A 160 -18.87 -17.17 -25.11
N SER A 161 -18.78 -16.02 -24.47
CA SER A 161 -19.13 -14.74 -25.07
C SER A 161 -17.86 -13.93 -25.30
N VAL A 162 -17.67 -13.47 -26.53
CA VAL A 162 -16.58 -12.54 -26.88
C VAL A 162 -17.20 -11.17 -27.06
N GLU A 163 -16.73 -10.21 -26.27
CA GLU A 163 -17.06 -8.80 -26.39
C GLU A 163 -15.87 -8.05 -26.99
N VAL A 164 -16.13 -7.22 -28.00
CA VAL A 164 -15.14 -6.36 -28.64
C VAL A 164 -15.57 -4.93 -28.41
N SER A 165 -14.65 -4.13 -27.88
CA SER A 165 -14.86 -2.70 -27.65
C SER A 165 -13.64 -1.93 -28.18
N PRO A 166 -13.83 -0.83 -28.91
CA PRO A 166 -12.73 0.05 -29.24
C PRO A 166 -12.15 0.63 -27.95
N LEU A 167 -10.82 0.74 -27.88
CA LEU A 167 -10.19 1.51 -26.81
C LEU A 167 -10.54 2.98 -27.00
N GLN A 168 -11.02 3.61 -25.93
CA GLN A 168 -11.59 4.95 -25.97
C GLN A 168 -10.54 6.05 -25.80
N TYR A 169 -9.40 5.75 -25.16
CA TYR A 169 -8.44 6.77 -24.73
C TYR A 169 -7.05 6.58 -25.34
N THR A 170 -6.95 5.93 -26.50
CA THR A 170 -5.67 5.65 -27.16
C THR A 170 -4.88 6.91 -27.51
N GLU A 171 -5.56 7.99 -27.85
CA GLU A 171 -4.97 9.28 -28.17
C GLU A 171 -4.40 10.01 -26.94
N HIS A 172 -4.83 9.62 -25.73
CA HIS A 172 -4.32 10.13 -24.46
C HIS A 172 -3.10 9.34 -23.96
N ILE A 173 -2.73 8.24 -24.63
CA ILE A 173 -1.51 7.49 -24.32
C ILE A 173 -0.29 8.25 -24.87
N ALA A 174 0.64 8.55 -23.98
CA ALA A 174 1.87 9.25 -24.30
C ALA A 174 2.76 8.41 -25.22
N LYS A 175 3.15 9.00 -26.36
CA LYS A 175 4.10 8.39 -27.29
C LYS A 175 5.53 8.54 -26.79
N LYS A 176 6.41 7.64 -27.24
CA LYS A 176 7.82 7.64 -26.82
C LYS A 176 8.54 8.95 -27.16
N GLU A 177 8.29 9.51 -28.35
CA GLU A 177 8.90 10.77 -28.78
C GLU A 177 8.48 11.94 -27.87
N PHE A 178 7.23 11.94 -27.42
CA PHE A 178 6.73 12.92 -26.45
C PHE A 178 7.43 12.77 -25.10
N LEU A 179 7.57 11.54 -24.59
CA LEU A 179 8.23 11.29 -23.30
C LEU A 179 9.70 11.74 -23.31
N ASP A 180 10.43 11.42 -24.39
CA ASP A 180 11.83 11.81 -24.55
C ASP A 180 11.98 13.33 -24.66
N ALA A 181 11.12 14.00 -25.46
CA ALA A 181 11.10 15.46 -25.57
C ALA A 181 10.71 16.15 -24.26
N TYR A 182 9.75 15.58 -23.54
CA TYR A 182 9.28 16.10 -22.25
C TYR A 182 10.36 16.04 -21.17
N ALA A 183 11.07 14.90 -21.08
CA ALA A 183 12.22 14.75 -20.19
C ALA A 183 13.39 15.68 -20.59
N ALA A 184 13.61 15.89 -21.89
CA ALA A 184 14.65 16.78 -22.40
C ALA A 184 14.37 18.27 -22.12
N ARG A 185 13.10 18.67 -22.06
CA ARG A 185 12.70 20.06 -21.73
C ARG A 185 13.14 20.47 -20.32
N TYR A 186 13.11 19.53 -19.38
CA TYR A 186 13.53 19.73 -18.00
C TYR A 186 14.49 18.61 -17.61
N PRO A 187 15.76 18.68 -18.04
CA PRO A 187 16.70 17.59 -17.88
C PRO A 187 16.96 17.31 -16.40
N LEU A 188 17.01 16.03 -16.05
CA LEU A 188 17.32 15.59 -14.70
C LEU A 188 18.77 16.00 -14.35
N PRO A 189 19.00 16.87 -13.34
CA PRO A 189 20.33 17.36 -13.02
C PRO A 189 21.24 16.25 -12.49
N ALA A 190 22.55 16.47 -12.50
CA ALA A 190 23.48 15.57 -11.84
C ALA A 190 23.34 15.65 -10.31
N ILE A 191 23.73 14.59 -9.60
CA ILE A 191 23.77 14.61 -8.13
C ILE A 191 25.05 15.29 -7.67
N GLU A 192 24.94 16.53 -7.19
CA GLU A 192 26.11 17.34 -6.76
C GLU A 192 26.56 17.06 -5.31
N ARG A 193 25.65 16.57 -4.47
CA ARG A 193 25.90 16.40 -3.03
C ARG A 193 26.80 15.21 -2.75
N ARG A 194 28.06 15.47 -2.36
CA ARG A 194 29.10 14.46 -2.03
C ARG A 194 28.65 13.36 -1.06
N PHE A 195 27.74 13.65 -0.13
CA PHE A 195 27.21 12.71 0.85
C PHE A 195 25.76 12.26 0.58
N ALA A 196 25.20 12.51 -0.61
CA ALA A 196 23.82 12.14 -0.94
C ALA A 196 23.56 10.64 -0.79
N TRP A 197 24.47 9.79 -1.31
CA TRP A 197 24.38 8.34 -1.17
C TRP A 197 24.26 7.91 0.30
N PHE A 198 25.07 8.50 1.19
CA PHE A 198 24.99 8.19 2.60
C PHE A 198 23.72 8.77 3.23
N ARG A 199 23.38 10.02 2.96
CA ARG A 199 22.29 10.77 3.63
C ARG A 199 20.88 10.29 3.22
N TYR A 200 20.70 9.92 1.97
CA TYR A 200 19.41 9.59 1.36
C TYR A 200 19.31 8.13 0.92
N GLY A 201 20.45 7.50 0.56
CA GLY A 201 20.48 6.07 0.24
C GLY A 201 20.57 5.20 1.50
N TRP A 202 21.59 5.41 2.34
CA TRP A 202 21.84 4.54 3.49
C TRP A 202 21.20 5.05 4.80
N PHE A 203 21.38 6.32 5.17
CA PHE A 203 20.93 6.93 6.42
C PHE A 203 19.56 7.61 6.27
N THR A 204 18.61 6.83 5.75
CA THR A 204 17.22 7.23 5.53
C THR A 204 16.56 7.73 6.82
N VAL A 205 15.41 8.41 6.70
CA VAL A 205 14.64 8.86 7.89
C VAL A 205 14.38 7.70 8.85
N TYR A 206 14.01 6.53 8.31
CA TYR A 206 13.82 5.30 9.08
C TYR A 206 15.06 4.97 9.93
N ARG A 207 16.26 4.92 9.33
CA ARG A 207 17.49 4.56 10.06
C ARG A 207 17.94 5.63 11.03
N ARG A 208 17.61 6.90 10.76
CA ARG A 208 17.84 8.01 11.70
C ARG A 208 16.97 7.90 12.94
N LEU A 209 15.67 7.67 12.77
CA LEU A 209 14.76 7.43 13.90
C LEU A 209 15.21 6.19 14.69
N PHE A 210 15.60 5.13 13.99
CA PHE A 210 16.16 3.95 14.63
C PHE A 210 17.39 4.29 15.49
N ALA A 211 18.39 4.96 14.89
CA ALA A 211 19.63 5.29 15.58
C ALA A 211 19.40 6.17 16.81
N ILE A 212 18.54 7.18 16.71
CA ILE A 212 18.22 8.07 17.83
C ILE A 212 17.64 7.27 19.01
N VAL A 213 16.60 6.46 18.76
CA VAL A 213 15.90 5.69 19.81
C VAL A 213 16.82 4.61 20.39
N PHE A 214 17.57 3.91 19.54
CA PHE A 214 18.49 2.86 19.97
C PHE A 214 19.65 3.43 20.79
N THR A 215 20.27 4.52 20.35
CA THR A 215 21.35 5.17 21.09
C THR A 215 20.87 5.69 22.44
N ALA A 216 19.68 6.30 22.52
CA ALA A 216 19.10 6.73 23.80
C ALA A 216 18.93 5.55 24.79
N ASN A 217 18.49 4.39 24.29
CA ASN A 217 18.42 3.17 25.09
C ASN A 217 19.80 2.68 25.54
N MET A 218 20.81 2.70 24.67
CA MET A 218 22.17 2.28 25.02
C MET A 218 22.77 3.18 26.11
N VAL A 219 22.56 4.49 26.01
CA VAL A 219 22.97 5.44 27.06
C VAL A 219 22.27 5.13 28.38
N ALA A 220 20.97 4.87 28.36
CA ALA A 220 20.23 4.51 29.57
C ALA A 220 20.74 3.21 30.23
N ILE A 221 21.06 2.18 29.44
CA ILE A 221 21.68 0.95 29.95
C ILE A 221 23.03 1.25 30.61
N ILE A 222 23.89 2.02 29.95
CA ILE A 222 25.23 2.36 30.46
C ILE A 222 25.13 3.12 31.78
N VAL A 223 24.22 4.11 31.86
CA VAL A 223 24.00 4.89 33.09
C VAL A 223 23.50 3.99 34.22
N LEU A 224 22.49 3.14 33.99
CA LEU A 224 21.97 2.24 35.02
C LEU A 224 22.99 1.18 35.45
N ALA A 225 23.80 0.68 34.51
CA ALA A 225 24.88 -0.25 34.81
C ALA A 225 25.95 0.41 35.71
N SER A 226 26.31 1.68 35.43
CA SER A 226 27.25 2.43 36.27
C SER A 226 26.75 2.66 37.70
N GLN A 227 25.42 2.73 37.87
CA GLN A 227 24.74 2.89 39.16
C GLN A 227 24.45 1.55 39.86
N ARG A 228 24.87 0.42 39.28
CA ARG A 228 24.58 -0.94 39.79
C ARG A 228 23.08 -1.17 40.01
N ALA A 229 22.26 -0.72 39.06
CA ALA A 229 20.81 -0.90 39.13
C ALA A 229 20.43 -2.39 39.18
N ARG A 230 19.36 -2.70 39.92
CA ARG A 230 18.83 -4.07 40.06
C ARG A 230 18.15 -4.54 38.77
N TYR A 231 17.97 -5.85 38.64
CA TYR A 231 17.26 -6.46 37.52
C TYR A 231 15.83 -5.91 37.33
N SER A 232 15.19 -5.39 38.38
CA SER A 232 13.87 -4.76 38.29
C SER A 232 13.86 -3.54 37.37
N ALA A 233 14.91 -2.72 37.39
CA ALA A 233 15.05 -1.56 36.50
C ALA A 233 15.23 -2.00 35.04
N ALA A 234 16.04 -3.04 34.81
CA ALA A 234 16.21 -3.61 33.47
C ALA A 234 14.88 -4.20 32.93
N ALA A 235 14.10 -4.88 33.78
CA ALA A 235 12.80 -5.42 33.41
C ALA A 235 11.80 -4.32 33.02
N ILE A 236 11.80 -3.18 33.72
CA ILE A 236 11.00 -2.00 33.33
C ILE A 236 11.48 -1.44 31.98
N GLY A 237 12.79 -1.42 31.73
CA GLY A 237 13.37 -1.02 30.44
C GLY A 237 12.90 -1.91 29.28
N VAL A 238 12.83 -3.23 29.49
CA VAL A 238 12.24 -4.19 28.53
C VAL A 238 10.77 -3.85 28.28
N GLY A 239 9.96 -3.79 29.34
CA GLY A 239 8.51 -3.54 29.22
C GLY A 239 8.20 -2.21 28.53
N SER A 240 8.98 -1.17 28.81
CA SER A 240 8.83 0.16 28.21
C SER A 240 9.11 0.14 26.71
N ASN A 241 10.16 -0.56 26.29
CA ASN A 241 10.48 -0.71 24.87
C ASN A 241 9.47 -1.58 24.13
N ILE A 242 8.99 -2.68 24.70
CA ILE A 242 7.94 -3.49 24.07
C ILE A 242 6.64 -2.67 23.94
N PHE A 243 6.25 -1.95 24.99
CA PHE A 243 5.09 -1.06 24.96
C PHE A 243 5.22 0.01 23.87
N ALA A 244 6.36 0.72 23.82
CA ALA A 244 6.63 1.73 22.80
C ALA A 244 6.66 1.13 21.38
N ALA A 245 7.23 -0.08 21.21
CA ALA A 245 7.26 -0.77 19.92
C ALA A 245 5.85 -1.09 19.42
N VAL A 246 4.97 -1.62 20.28
CA VAL A 246 3.57 -1.91 19.93
C VAL A 246 2.81 -0.63 19.63
N LEU A 247 2.98 0.39 20.48
CA LEU A 247 2.30 1.67 20.34
C LEU A 247 2.68 2.39 19.03
N ALA A 248 3.96 2.37 18.64
CA ALA A 248 4.46 2.95 17.40
C ALA A 248 3.85 2.31 16.13
N ARG A 249 3.25 1.11 16.23
CA ARG A 249 2.55 0.42 15.13
C ARG A 249 1.03 0.38 15.31
N HIS A 250 0.50 1.01 16.35
CA HIS A 250 -0.92 0.95 16.64
C HIS A 250 -1.69 2.00 15.82
N ASP A 251 -2.67 1.53 15.02
CA ASP A 251 -3.42 2.37 14.07
C ASP A 251 -4.03 3.61 14.74
N ASN A 252 -4.55 3.50 15.97
CA ASN A 252 -5.14 4.66 16.67
C ASN A 252 -4.13 5.78 16.94
N LEU A 253 -2.89 5.45 17.31
CA LEU A 253 -1.87 6.46 17.55
C LEU A 253 -1.46 7.08 16.21
N ILE A 254 -1.17 6.26 15.21
CA ILE A 254 -0.76 6.73 13.89
C ILE A 254 -1.83 7.65 13.29
N ASN A 255 -3.10 7.25 13.36
CA ASN A 255 -4.22 8.07 12.91
C ASN A 255 -4.25 9.41 13.66
N ALA A 256 -4.16 9.40 14.99
CA ALA A 256 -4.17 10.62 15.78
C ALA A 256 -3.02 11.57 15.40
N VAL A 257 -1.80 11.05 15.24
CA VAL A 257 -0.64 11.87 14.85
C VAL A 257 -0.80 12.44 13.45
N ILE A 258 -1.26 11.64 12.48
CA ILE A 258 -1.52 12.10 11.12
C ILE A 258 -2.62 13.18 11.12
N SER A 259 -3.73 12.96 11.83
CA SER A 259 -4.81 13.96 11.93
C SER A 259 -4.34 15.27 12.55
N ILE A 260 -3.44 15.23 13.54
CA ILE A 260 -2.84 16.45 14.11
C ILE A 260 -1.97 17.16 13.08
N ILE A 261 -1.18 16.42 12.29
CA ILE A 261 -0.34 16.98 11.24
C ILE A 261 -1.17 17.71 10.17
N HIS A 262 -2.37 17.23 9.86
CA HIS A 262 -3.28 17.90 8.92
C HIS A 262 -3.90 19.20 9.44
N LEU A 263 -3.74 19.53 10.72
CA LEU A 263 -4.09 20.86 11.22
C LEU A 263 -3.12 21.95 10.73
N VAL A 264 -1.99 21.56 10.13
CA VAL A 264 -1.01 22.50 9.57
C VAL A 264 -1.50 23.00 8.20
N PRO A 265 -1.78 24.31 8.06
CA PRO A 265 -2.30 24.86 6.81
C PRO A 265 -1.21 24.92 5.72
N LEU A 266 -1.64 24.95 4.46
CA LEU A 266 -0.74 25.05 3.31
C LEU A 266 0.12 26.32 3.31
N SER A 267 -0.33 27.38 3.99
CA SER A 267 0.39 28.65 4.14
C SER A 267 1.65 28.55 5.02
N TRP A 268 1.80 27.49 5.82
CA TRP A 268 3.00 27.32 6.63
C TRP A 268 4.24 27.12 5.77
N PRO A 269 5.42 27.55 6.25
CA PRO A 269 6.68 27.37 5.55
C PRO A 269 6.87 25.95 5.07
N LEU A 270 7.17 25.80 3.78
CA LEU A 270 7.32 24.50 3.12
C LEU A 270 8.34 23.60 3.83
N ALA A 271 9.38 24.16 4.46
CA ALA A 271 10.35 23.42 5.26
C ALA A 271 9.73 22.67 6.46
N ILE A 272 8.71 23.24 7.10
CA ILE A 272 7.99 22.60 8.21
C ILE A 272 7.12 21.47 7.67
N ARG A 273 6.30 21.75 6.65
CA ARG A 273 5.44 20.75 5.99
C ARG A 273 6.25 19.56 5.48
N LYS A 274 7.42 19.80 4.89
CA LYS A 274 8.39 18.76 4.46
C LYS A 274 8.84 17.84 5.59
N ARG A 275 9.08 18.37 6.80
CA ARG A 275 9.50 17.57 7.95
C ARG A 275 8.34 16.75 8.51
N LEU A 276 7.17 17.35 8.63
CA LEU A 276 5.96 16.68 9.10
C LEU A 276 5.53 15.55 8.15
N GLY A 277 5.67 15.77 6.84
CA GLY A 277 5.39 14.76 5.82
C GLY A 277 6.25 13.49 5.94
N LYS A 278 7.32 13.47 6.76
CA LYS A 278 8.13 12.26 7.02
C LYS A 278 7.61 11.39 8.17
N ILE A 279 6.45 11.71 8.76
CA ILE A 279 5.83 10.92 9.84
C ILE A 279 5.57 9.45 9.48
N TYR A 280 5.32 9.15 8.20
CA TYR A 280 5.11 7.78 7.74
C TYR A 280 6.33 6.87 7.95
N CYS A 281 7.52 7.44 8.20
CA CYS A 281 8.74 6.69 8.56
C CYS A 281 8.80 6.21 10.03
N HIS A 282 7.71 6.34 10.80
CA HIS A 282 7.63 5.93 12.22
C HIS A 282 8.02 4.47 12.50
N ALA A 283 8.01 3.60 11.49
CA ALA A 283 8.38 2.21 11.66
C ALA A 283 9.86 2.00 12.10
N GLY A 284 10.73 3.00 11.89
CA GLY A 284 12.09 3.00 12.46
C GLY A 284 12.09 3.04 14.00
N ILE A 285 11.09 3.68 14.61
CA ILE A 285 10.90 3.71 16.07
C ILE A 285 10.52 2.31 16.58
N HIS A 286 9.57 1.66 15.91
CA HIS A 286 9.16 0.29 16.24
C HIS A 286 10.34 -0.67 16.23
N ALA A 287 11.14 -0.65 15.16
CA ALA A 287 12.32 -1.50 15.03
C ALA A 287 13.35 -1.21 16.13
N ALA A 288 13.64 0.06 16.42
CA ALA A 288 14.60 0.41 17.48
C ALA A 288 14.13 0.00 18.86
N CYS A 289 12.85 0.19 19.19
CA CYS A 289 12.28 -0.26 20.44
C CYS A 289 12.32 -1.80 20.55
N GLY A 290 11.96 -2.53 19.49
CA GLY A 290 12.03 -3.99 19.46
C GLY A 290 13.45 -4.54 19.65
N THR A 291 14.45 -3.98 18.94
CA THR A 291 15.85 -4.36 19.12
C THR A 291 16.37 -3.96 20.51
N SER A 292 16.00 -2.76 21.00
CA SER A 292 16.38 -2.30 22.34
C SER A 292 15.80 -3.19 23.43
N ALA A 293 14.56 -3.67 23.29
CA ALA A 293 13.96 -4.62 24.22
C ALA A 293 14.79 -5.91 24.35
N ALA A 294 15.33 -6.43 23.23
CA ALA A 294 16.21 -7.59 23.25
C ALA A 294 17.54 -7.32 23.97
N VAL A 295 18.14 -6.14 23.78
CA VAL A 295 19.38 -5.75 24.48
C VAL A 295 19.14 -5.52 25.97
N TRP A 296 18.05 -4.85 26.33
CA TRP A 296 17.62 -4.72 27.73
C TRP A 296 17.37 -6.07 28.38
N TYR A 297 16.81 -7.03 27.63
CA TYR A 297 16.55 -8.36 28.14
C TYR A 297 17.83 -9.17 28.34
N LEU A 298 18.82 -9.00 27.44
CA LEU A 298 20.16 -9.54 27.65
C LEU A 298 20.78 -8.96 28.94
N TYR A 299 20.69 -7.65 29.14
CA TYR A 299 21.18 -7.00 30.36
C TYR A 299 20.46 -7.53 31.61
N PHE A 300 19.13 -7.68 31.56
CA PHE A 300 18.33 -8.31 32.62
C PHE A 300 18.82 -9.74 32.93
N ALA A 301 19.06 -10.57 31.92
CA ALA A 301 19.55 -11.93 32.10
C ALA A 301 20.96 -11.98 32.70
N VAL A 302 21.84 -11.06 32.30
CA VAL A 302 23.18 -10.91 32.91
C VAL A 302 23.06 -10.55 34.39
N LEU A 303 22.19 -9.60 34.74
CA LEU A 303 21.97 -9.23 36.15
C LEU A 303 21.47 -10.41 36.99
N LEU A 304 20.53 -11.21 36.47
CA LEU A 304 20.07 -12.42 37.16
C LEU A 304 21.18 -13.47 37.32
N ALA A 305 22.15 -13.54 36.40
CA ALA A 305 23.27 -14.45 36.49
C ALA A 305 24.35 -13.98 37.48
N THR A 306 24.59 -12.67 37.57
CA THR A 306 25.62 -12.09 38.45
C THR A 306 25.12 -11.78 39.85
N ASP A 307 23.84 -11.47 40.01
CA ASP A 307 23.15 -11.19 41.27
C ASP A 307 21.90 -12.08 41.36
N PRO A 308 22.09 -13.38 41.67
CA PRO A 308 21.03 -14.36 41.58
C PRO A 308 19.96 -14.16 42.65
N ILE A 309 18.74 -14.62 42.33
CA ILE A 309 17.60 -14.54 43.25
C ILE A 309 17.95 -15.27 44.57
N PRO A 310 17.70 -14.64 45.74
CA PRO A 310 18.02 -15.23 47.04
C PRO A 310 17.42 -16.63 47.22
N THR A 311 18.16 -17.51 47.90
CA THR A 311 17.74 -18.88 48.21
C THR A 311 16.52 -18.95 49.12
N ALA A 312 16.24 -17.86 49.86
CA ALA A 312 15.04 -17.70 50.69
C ALA A 312 13.74 -17.65 49.86
N VAL A 313 13.81 -17.27 48.58
CA VAL A 313 12.66 -17.34 47.67
C VAL A 313 12.35 -18.79 47.36
N ASN A 314 11.04 -19.13 47.36
CA ASN A 314 10.55 -20.45 47.02
C ASN A 314 11.23 -21.02 45.76
N GLU A 315 11.71 -22.26 45.86
CA GLU A 315 12.49 -22.92 44.80
C GLU A 315 11.74 -22.97 43.46
N GLY A 316 10.44 -23.28 43.47
CA GLY A 316 9.62 -23.31 42.26
C GLY A 316 9.51 -21.94 41.59
N VAL A 317 9.38 -20.87 42.37
CA VAL A 317 9.36 -19.49 41.85
C VAL A 317 10.72 -19.13 41.23
N ARG A 318 11.82 -19.47 41.90
CA ARG A 318 13.18 -19.23 41.40
C ARG A 318 13.44 -19.97 40.09
N ILE A 319 13.13 -21.27 40.02
CA ILE A 319 13.24 -22.07 38.79
C ILE A 319 12.38 -21.46 37.68
N GLY A 320 11.13 -21.09 37.99
CA GLY A 320 10.23 -20.45 37.05
C GLY A 320 10.82 -19.18 36.43
N ILE A 321 11.49 -18.33 37.23
CA ILE A 321 12.11 -17.09 36.71
C ILE A 321 13.24 -17.41 35.74
N TYR A 322 14.13 -18.36 36.04
CA TYR A 322 15.22 -18.73 35.13
C TYR A 322 14.70 -19.40 33.85
N VAL A 323 13.70 -20.28 33.95
CA VAL A 323 13.08 -20.94 32.79
C VAL A 323 12.40 -19.91 31.89
N THR A 324 11.56 -19.05 32.44
CA THR A 324 10.91 -17.97 31.67
C THR A 324 11.94 -17.01 31.08
N THR A 325 13.05 -16.77 31.78
CA THR A 325 14.17 -15.97 31.25
C THR A 325 14.75 -16.57 29.99
N GLY A 326 15.11 -17.86 30.00
CA GLY A 326 15.64 -18.56 28.83
C GLY A 326 14.66 -18.61 27.66
N LEU A 327 13.38 -18.87 27.93
CA LEU A 327 12.33 -18.94 26.89
C LEU A 327 12.10 -17.58 26.22
N ILE A 328 11.98 -16.51 26.99
CA ILE A 328 11.79 -15.15 26.45
C ILE A 328 13.02 -14.72 25.65
N PHE A 329 14.23 -14.97 26.17
CA PHE A 329 15.45 -14.61 25.44
C PHE A 329 15.53 -15.34 24.09
N THR A 330 15.18 -16.63 24.06
CA THR A 330 15.09 -17.41 22.83
C THR A 330 14.06 -16.82 21.87
N CYS A 331 12.87 -16.47 22.34
CA CYS A 331 11.84 -15.81 21.51
C CYS A 331 12.36 -14.49 20.91
N LEU A 332 13.02 -13.65 21.73
CA LEU A 332 13.58 -12.37 21.28
C LEU A 332 14.68 -12.56 20.23
N LEU A 333 15.57 -13.55 20.40
CA LEU A 333 16.60 -13.87 19.41
C LEU A 333 15.99 -14.29 18.07
N VAL A 334 14.97 -15.15 18.09
CA VAL A 334 14.26 -15.56 16.86
C VAL A 334 13.57 -14.36 16.21
N LEU A 335 12.87 -13.52 16.99
CA LEU A 335 12.20 -12.33 16.46
C LEU A 335 13.18 -11.34 15.83
N VAL A 336 14.31 -11.05 16.49
CA VAL A 336 15.35 -10.16 15.96
C VAL A 336 16.02 -10.77 14.73
N GLY A 337 16.36 -12.06 14.77
CA GLY A 337 17.00 -12.77 13.66
C GLY A 337 16.11 -12.82 12.42
N MET A 338 14.84 -13.18 12.57
CA MET A 338 13.88 -13.19 11.46
C MET A 338 13.60 -11.78 10.94
N SER A 339 13.62 -10.77 11.80
CA SER A 339 13.41 -9.37 11.42
C SER A 339 14.64 -8.71 10.79
N HIS A 340 15.77 -9.40 10.70
CA HIS A 340 16.93 -8.90 9.98
C HIS A 340 16.55 -8.58 8.52
N PRO A 341 16.91 -7.40 7.96
CA PRO A 341 16.38 -6.94 6.67
C PRO A 341 16.53 -7.94 5.52
N THR A 342 17.65 -8.65 5.47
CA THR A 342 17.90 -9.68 4.44
C THR A 342 17.05 -10.94 4.62
N VAL A 343 16.75 -11.34 5.87
CA VAL A 343 15.94 -12.53 6.15
C VAL A 343 14.48 -12.21 5.90
N ARG A 344 14.02 -11.08 6.44
CA ARG A 344 12.67 -10.53 6.26
C ARG A 344 12.31 -10.36 4.78
N SER A 345 13.19 -9.80 3.96
CA SER A 345 12.90 -9.59 2.53
C SER A 345 12.87 -10.88 1.71
N ARG A 346 13.71 -11.87 2.05
CA ARG A 346 13.76 -13.15 1.35
C ARG A 346 12.67 -14.14 1.79
N HIS A 347 12.27 -14.08 3.06
CA HIS A 347 11.33 -15.02 3.66
C HIS A 347 10.16 -14.28 4.32
N HIS A 348 9.53 -13.38 3.58
CA HIS A 348 8.51 -12.45 4.10
C HIS A 348 7.36 -13.18 4.83
N ASP A 349 6.77 -14.21 4.21
CA ASP A 349 5.67 -14.97 4.84
C ASP A 349 6.07 -15.65 6.15
N ARG A 350 7.26 -16.27 6.18
CA ARG A 350 7.79 -16.92 7.39
C ARG A 350 8.07 -15.89 8.47
N TRP A 351 8.62 -14.74 8.09
CA TRP A 351 8.83 -13.63 9.00
C TRP A 351 7.49 -13.16 9.59
N GLU A 352 6.45 -12.93 8.78
CA GLU A 352 5.15 -12.47 9.25
C GLU A 352 4.53 -13.47 10.25
N GLN A 353 4.54 -14.76 9.92
CA GLN A 353 4.02 -15.80 10.78
C GLN A 353 4.81 -15.91 12.10
N SER A 354 6.15 -15.92 12.02
CA SER A 354 7.00 -15.99 13.21
C SER A 354 6.78 -14.79 14.13
N HIS A 355 6.73 -13.58 13.59
CA HIS A 355 6.54 -12.36 14.36
C HIS A 355 5.18 -12.34 15.06
N ARG A 356 4.14 -12.82 14.39
CA ARG A 356 2.78 -12.93 14.92
C ARG A 356 2.67 -13.95 16.05
N TYR A 357 3.03 -15.21 15.78
CA TYR A 357 2.79 -16.30 16.73
C TYR A 357 3.77 -16.27 17.91
N ILE A 358 5.06 -15.98 17.65
CA ILE A 358 6.05 -15.81 18.72
C ILE A 358 5.73 -14.54 19.52
N GLY A 359 5.18 -13.49 18.93
CA GLY A 359 4.72 -12.30 19.66
C GLY A 359 3.63 -12.62 20.71
N TRP A 360 2.64 -13.45 20.37
CA TRP A 360 1.63 -13.92 21.32
C TRP A 360 2.22 -14.83 22.40
N LEU A 361 3.06 -15.78 22.01
CA LEU A 361 3.75 -16.66 22.95
C LEU A 361 4.62 -15.85 23.94
N LEU A 362 5.41 -14.91 23.42
CA LEU A 362 6.25 -14.01 24.21
C LEU A 362 5.42 -13.21 25.22
N THR A 363 4.27 -12.67 24.80
CA THR A 363 3.36 -11.92 25.69
C THR A 363 2.86 -12.80 26.85
N ALA A 364 2.48 -14.05 26.56
CA ALA A 364 2.02 -14.99 27.58
C ALA A 364 3.13 -15.35 28.58
N ILE A 365 4.36 -15.61 28.09
CA ILE A 365 5.50 -15.95 28.97
C ILE A 365 5.91 -14.74 29.82
N ILE A 366 5.87 -13.52 29.26
CA ILE A 366 6.13 -12.29 30.02
C ILE A 366 5.12 -12.14 31.16
N TRP A 367 3.82 -12.38 30.94
CA TRP A 367 2.82 -12.36 32.03
C TRP A 367 3.18 -13.29 33.19
N ILE A 368 3.62 -14.52 32.87
CA ILE A 368 4.08 -15.49 33.87
C ILE A 368 5.30 -14.94 34.60
N GLN A 369 6.28 -14.41 33.87
CA GLN A 369 7.49 -13.84 34.46
C GLN A 369 7.20 -12.65 35.38
N VAL A 370 6.28 -11.75 35.00
CA VAL A 370 5.85 -10.64 35.86
C VAL A 370 5.29 -11.18 37.19
N GLY A 371 4.39 -12.17 37.13
CA GLY A 371 3.82 -12.80 38.33
C GLY A 371 4.90 -13.40 39.23
N LEU A 372 5.85 -14.12 38.65
CA LEU A 372 6.97 -14.73 39.37
C LEU A 372 7.88 -13.68 40.00
N LEU A 373 8.25 -12.62 39.29
CA LEU A 373 9.10 -11.52 39.80
C LEU A 373 8.40 -10.75 40.94
N THR A 374 7.09 -10.52 40.83
CA THR A 374 6.32 -9.87 41.91
C THR A 374 6.19 -10.77 43.13
N SER A 375 6.06 -12.08 42.94
CA SER A 375 6.07 -13.06 44.04
C SER A 375 7.43 -13.10 44.75
N ALA A 376 8.53 -13.16 43.99
CA ALA A 376 9.88 -13.20 44.53
C ALA A 376 10.28 -11.93 45.30
N SER A 377 9.67 -10.79 44.98
CA SER A 377 9.91 -9.49 45.63
C SER A 377 8.83 -9.11 46.66
N GLU A 378 7.88 -10.02 46.94
CA GLU A 378 6.72 -9.81 47.81
C GLU A 378 5.93 -8.51 47.49
N THR A 379 6.02 -8.07 46.23
CA THR A 379 5.38 -6.84 45.76
C THR A 379 4.02 -7.18 45.20
N GLN A 380 2.98 -6.47 45.65
CA GLN A 380 1.64 -6.64 45.09
C GLN A 380 1.63 -6.30 43.59
N LEU A 381 0.99 -7.15 42.78
CA LEU A 381 1.03 -7.09 41.32
C LEU A 381 0.68 -5.70 40.75
N TYR A 382 -0.36 -5.07 41.27
CA TYR A 382 -0.84 -3.75 40.82
C TYR A 382 0.11 -2.59 41.17
N LYS A 383 1.06 -2.79 42.11
CA LYS A 383 2.11 -1.81 42.44
C LYS A 383 3.31 -1.93 41.51
N SER A 384 3.41 -3.00 40.72
CA SER A 384 4.50 -3.19 39.76
C SER A 384 4.28 -2.32 38.51
N PRO A 385 5.22 -1.43 38.14
CA PRO A 385 5.15 -0.71 36.88
C PRO A 385 5.14 -1.66 35.66
N LEU A 386 5.85 -2.78 35.77
CA LEU A 386 5.93 -3.78 34.71
C LEU A 386 4.58 -4.44 34.43
N PHE A 387 3.75 -4.65 35.46
CA PHE A 387 2.38 -5.14 35.29
C PHE A 387 1.56 -4.24 34.37
N TRP A 388 1.58 -2.92 34.60
CA TRP A 388 0.82 -1.96 33.80
C TRP A 388 1.32 -1.86 32.36
N LEU A 389 2.64 -1.94 32.16
CA LEU A 389 3.23 -1.96 30.81
C LEU A 389 2.77 -3.20 30.03
N VAL A 390 2.80 -4.38 30.64
CA VAL A 390 2.39 -5.64 30.01
C VAL A 390 0.87 -5.69 29.80
N LEU A 391 0.08 -5.15 30.73
CA LEU A 391 -1.36 -4.97 30.56
C LEU A 391 -1.66 -4.06 29.37
N GLY A 392 -0.98 -2.91 29.27
CA GLY A 392 -1.09 -1.99 28.15
C GLY A 392 -0.76 -2.65 26.81
N VAL A 393 0.36 -3.38 26.73
CA VAL A 393 0.73 -4.19 25.55
C VAL A 393 -0.40 -5.16 25.19
N THR A 394 -0.91 -5.90 26.17
CA THR A 394 -1.94 -6.93 25.96
C THR A 394 -3.23 -6.32 25.40
N LEU A 395 -3.68 -5.19 25.96
CA LEU A 395 -4.87 -4.50 25.48
C LEU A 395 -4.69 -3.96 24.05
N LEU A 396 -3.53 -3.38 23.75
CA LEU A 396 -3.20 -2.89 22.40
C LEU A 396 -3.10 -4.03 21.38
N LEU A 397 -2.59 -5.19 21.78
CA LEU A 397 -2.53 -6.38 20.92
C LEU A 397 -3.92 -6.98 20.68
N ILE A 398 -4.79 -7.05 21.68
CA ILE A 398 -6.15 -7.61 21.55
C ILE A 398 -7.07 -6.68 20.75
N TYR A 399 -6.91 -5.36 20.88
CA TYR A 399 -7.84 -4.37 20.31
C TYR A 399 -8.13 -4.56 18.80
N PRO A 400 -7.14 -4.72 17.90
CA PRO A 400 -7.42 -4.93 16.48
C PRO A 400 -8.22 -6.20 16.18
N TRP A 401 -8.07 -7.24 17.01
CA TRP A 401 -8.76 -8.53 16.86
C TRP A 401 -10.18 -8.48 17.41
N ALA A 402 -10.39 -7.82 18.54
CA ALA A 402 -11.72 -7.59 19.11
C ALA A 402 -12.61 -6.78 18.15
N MET A 403 -12.00 -5.90 17.35
CA MET A 403 -12.67 -5.07 16.36
C MET A 403 -12.84 -5.76 15.00
N MET A 404 -12.32 -6.98 14.81
CA MET A 404 -12.44 -7.71 13.55
C MET A 404 -13.92 -8.00 13.23
N ARG A 405 -14.27 -7.88 11.95
CA ARG A 405 -15.61 -8.16 11.43
C ARG A 405 -15.51 -8.95 10.14
N LYS A 406 -16.43 -9.90 9.95
CA LYS A 406 -16.65 -10.54 8.66
C LYS A 406 -17.53 -9.61 7.81
N ARG A 407 -17.11 -9.33 6.58
CA ARG A 407 -17.80 -8.42 5.66
C ARG A 407 -18.15 -9.13 4.37
N THR A 408 -19.33 -8.80 3.83
CA THR A 408 -19.70 -9.10 2.46
C THR A 408 -19.21 -7.98 1.55
N PHE A 409 -19.00 -8.30 0.28
CA PHE A 409 -18.57 -7.36 -0.74
C PHE A 409 -19.16 -7.75 -2.09
N THR A 410 -19.23 -6.79 -3.01
CA THR A 410 -19.53 -7.04 -4.41
C THR A 410 -18.21 -7.10 -5.18
N ALA A 411 -17.98 -8.18 -5.92
CA ALA A 411 -16.78 -8.35 -6.73
C ALA A 411 -17.06 -8.05 -8.20
N THR A 412 -16.29 -7.14 -8.78
CA THR A 412 -16.34 -6.82 -10.20
C THR A 412 -14.99 -7.16 -10.83
N GLN A 413 -14.99 -8.16 -11.71
CA GLN A 413 -13.78 -8.58 -12.42
C GLN A 413 -13.40 -7.49 -13.44
N LEU A 414 -12.20 -6.91 -13.34
CA LEU A 414 -11.73 -5.88 -14.28
C LEU A 414 -10.96 -6.52 -15.45
N SER A 415 -10.10 -7.49 -15.12
CA SER A 415 -9.30 -8.28 -16.06
C SER A 415 -8.83 -9.59 -15.41
N SER A 416 -8.07 -10.42 -16.10
CA SER A 416 -7.38 -11.59 -15.49
C SER A 416 -6.34 -11.17 -14.44
N HIS A 417 -5.91 -9.92 -14.45
CA HIS A 417 -4.87 -9.37 -13.57
C HIS A 417 -5.43 -8.52 -12.41
N ALA A 418 -6.68 -8.02 -12.51
CA ALA A 418 -7.24 -7.07 -11.56
C ALA A 418 -8.70 -7.36 -11.19
N LEU A 419 -9.01 -7.16 -9.91
CA LEU A 419 -10.32 -7.33 -9.30
C LEU A 419 -10.68 -6.10 -8.48
N ARG A 420 -11.91 -5.59 -8.63
CA ARG A 420 -12.47 -4.55 -7.78
C ARG A 420 -13.41 -5.17 -6.76
N LEU A 421 -13.22 -4.87 -5.48
CA LEU A 421 -14.15 -5.22 -4.41
C LEU A 421 -14.85 -3.96 -3.90
N GLU A 422 -16.16 -4.00 -3.80
CA GLU A 422 -16.97 -2.89 -3.29
C GLU A 422 -17.61 -3.22 -1.96
N PHE A 423 -17.54 -2.25 -1.05
CA PHE A 423 -18.04 -2.33 0.32
C PHE A 423 -19.00 -1.17 0.59
N SER A 424 -20.15 -1.44 1.21
CA SER A 424 -21.19 -0.44 1.52
C SER A 424 -21.25 -0.05 3.01
N HIS A 425 -20.41 -0.65 3.86
CA HIS A 425 -20.60 -0.58 5.32
C HIS A 425 -20.02 0.66 5.99
N LYS A 426 -19.13 1.42 5.33
CA LYS A 426 -18.50 2.62 5.89
C LYS A 426 -18.27 3.70 4.83
N LEU A 427 -18.34 4.96 5.27
CA LEU A 427 -17.80 6.09 4.52
C LEU A 427 -16.27 6.02 4.55
N SER A 428 -15.65 6.30 3.42
CA SER A 428 -14.19 6.41 3.32
C SER A 428 -13.79 7.76 2.76
N LEU A 429 -12.59 8.20 3.10
CA LEU A 429 -12.00 9.47 2.68
C LEU A 429 -10.66 9.20 2.01
N THR A 430 -10.03 10.25 1.49
CA THR A 430 -8.61 10.26 1.12
C THR A 430 -7.78 9.55 2.20
N GLY A 431 -6.78 8.77 1.78
CA GLY A 431 -5.80 8.16 2.68
C GLY A 431 -6.27 7.06 3.62
N HIS A 432 -7.56 6.73 3.64
CA HIS A 432 -8.07 5.56 4.34
C HIS A 432 -7.60 4.25 3.71
N ASN A 433 -7.21 3.32 4.57
CA ASN A 433 -6.80 1.96 4.20
C ASN A 433 -7.52 0.93 5.06
N ILE A 434 -7.69 -0.27 4.51
CA ILE A 434 -8.24 -1.43 5.20
C ILE A 434 -7.24 -2.57 5.21
N ARG A 435 -7.35 -3.46 6.21
CA ARG A 435 -6.66 -4.76 6.20
C ARG A 435 -7.69 -5.86 6.08
N ILE A 436 -7.51 -6.73 5.09
CA ILE A 436 -8.42 -7.82 4.78
C ILE A 436 -7.69 -9.16 4.71
N ALA A 437 -8.40 -10.24 5.04
CA ALA A 437 -7.87 -11.59 5.03
C ALA A 437 -8.95 -12.62 4.69
N GLN A 438 -8.58 -13.71 4.02
CA GLN A 438 -9.48 -14.85 3.77
C GLN A 438 -9.63 -15.73 5.03
N SER A 439 -8.56 -15.84 5.81
CA SER A 439 -8.50 -16.53 7.10
C SER A 439 -8.31 -15.49 8.22
N PRO A 440 -8.99 -15.60 9.36
CA PRO A 440 -8.85 -14.60 10.41
C PRO A 440 -7.45 -14.61 11.04
N LEU A 441 -6.78 -15.76 11.09
CA LEU A 441 -5.50 -15.92 11.79
C LEU A 441 -4.27 -15.67 10.90
N SER A 442 -4.43 -15.67 9.57
CA SER A 442 -3.34 -15.56 8.57
C SER A 442 -3.65 -14.53 7.49
N ASP A 443 -2.69 -14.25 6.61
CA ASP A 443 -2.88 -13.59 5.30
C ASP A 443 -3.57 -12.22 5.34
N TRP A 444 -3.04 -11.32 6.18
CA TRP A 444 -3.59 -9.98 6.33
C TRP A 444 -2.93 -9.02 5.36
N HIS A 445 -3.68 -8.53 4.39
CA HIS A 445 -3.19 -7.61 3.36
C HIS A 445 -3.84 -6.23 3.47
N GLY A 446 -3.01 -5.19 3.35
CA GLY A 446 -3.45 -3.80 3.36
C GLY A 446 -3.84 -3.31 1.97
N PHE A 447 -4.97 -2.62 1.85
CA PHE A 447 -5.42 -1.99 0.61
C PHE A 447 -5.93 -0.57 0.88
N ALA A 448 -5.58 0.35 -0.01
CA ALA A 448 -6.14 1.69 -0.01
C ALA A 448 -7.60 1.66 -0.47
N THR A 449 -8.44 2.42 0.21
CA THR A 449 -9.85 2.56 -0.17
C THR A 449 -10.00 3.66 -1.20
N ILE A 450 -10.82 3.41 -2.21
CA ILE A 450 -11.26 4.41 -3.18
C ILE A 450 -12.69 4.81 -2.76
N PRO A 451 -12.92 6.05 -2.31
CA PRO A 451 -14.25 6.52 -1.95
C PRO A 451 -15.18 6.51 -3.17
N ARG A 452 -16.48 6.59 -2.95
CA ARG A 452 -17.43 6.76 -4.06
C ARG A 452 -17.41 8.22 -4.54
N ASN A 453 -17.46 8.42 -5.85
CA ASN A 453 -17.52 9.76 -6.47
C ASN A 453 -18.73 10.58 -6.01
N ASP A 454 -19.83 9.92 -5.64
CA ASP A 454 -21.07 10.54 -5.18
C ASP A 454 -21.00 11.04 -3.71
N GLY A 455 -19.87 10.83 -3.02
CA GLY A 455 -19.69 11.19 -1.61
C GLY A 455 -20.53 10.34 -0.65
N THR A 456 -21.24 9.32 -1.15
CA THR A 456 -22.11 8.49 -0.33
C THR A 456 -21.32 7.41 0.41
N LYS A 457 -22.01 6.77 1.36
CA LYS A 457 -21.44 5.68 2.15
C LYS A 457 -21.04 4.50 1.27
N GLY A 458 -19.76 4.19 1.28
CA GLY A 458 -19.17 3.03 0.63
C GLY A 458 -17.79 3.35 0.08
N PHE A 459 -17.06 2.31 -0.28
CA PHE A 459 -15.76 2.44 -0.92
C PHE A 459 -15.44 1.16 -1.71
N SER A 460 -14.50 1.28 -2.63
CA SER A 460 -13.95 0.13 -3.35
C SER A 460 -12.46 -0.06 -3.05
N VAL A 461 -11.95 -1.25 -3.32
CA VAL A 461 -10.52 -1.55 -3.33
C VAL A 461 -10.18 -2.28 -4.62
N ILE A 462 -9.00 -2.01 -5.17
CA ILE A 462 -8.49 -2.72 -6.35
C ILE A 462 -7.40 -3.68 -5.89
N ILE A 463 -7.56 -4.95 -6.26
CA ILE A 463 -6.62 -6.03 -5.99
C ILE A 463 -6.00 -6.43 -7.32
N SER A 464 -4.68 -6.35 -7.43
CA SER A 464 -3.92 -6.79 -8.60
C SER A 464 -3.10 -8.02 -8.28
N ASN A 465 -2.87 -8.86 -9.30
CA ASN A 465 -2.14 -10.12 -9.15
C ASN A 465 -0.65 -9.83 -8.88
N ALA A 466 -0.25 -9.95 -7.62
CA ALA A 466 1.11 -9.69 -7.14
C ALA A 466 1.69 -10.84 -6.30
N GLY A 467 0.90 -11.88 -6.02
CA GLY A 467 1.28 -13.02 -5.20
C GLY A 467 0.11 -14.00 -4.99
N ASP A 468 0.38 -15.10 -4.32
CA ASP A 468 -0.54 -16.25 -4.22
C ASP A 468 -1.91 -15.88 -3.64
N TRP A 469 -1.94 -15.07 -2.57
CA TRP A 469 -3.18 -14.59 -1.98
C TRP A 469 -4.01 -13.75 -2.96
N THR A 470 -3.39 -12.80 -3.65
CA THR A 470 -4.09 -11.94 -4.62
C THR A 470 -4.57 -12.73 -5.82
N ARG A 471 -3.77 -13.69 -6.31
CA ARG A 471 -4.15 -14.60 -7.40
C ARG A 471 -5.36 -15.45 -7.01
N SER A 472 -5.35 -15.99 -5.80
CA SER A 472 -6.49 -16.72 -5.22
C SER A 472 -7.73 -15.84 -5.14
N MET A 473 -7.61 -14.57 -4.72
CA MET A 473 -8.75 -13.66 -4.64
C MET A 473 -9.31 -13.27 -6.02
N ILE A 474 -8.43 -13.11 -7.02
CA ILE A 474 -8.80 -12.78 -8.40
C ILE A 474 -9.50 -13.97 -9.07
N ASN A 475 -9.07 -15.21 -8.77
CA ASN A 475 -9.74 -16.41 -9.27
C ASN A 475 -11.10 -16.61 -8.59
N ALA A 476 -12.17 -16.53 -9.39
CA ALA A 476 -13.54 -16.68 -8.91
C ALA A 476 -13.82 -18.05 -8.24
N GLU A 477 -13.08 -19.11 -8.62
CA GLU A 477 -13.25 -20.46 -8.04
C GLU A 477 -12.80 -20.52 -6.57
N ASN A 478 -11.76 -19.77 -6.23
CA ASN A 478 -11.17 -19.77 -4.90
C ASN A 478 -11.78 -18.69 -3.99
N ARG A 479 -12.44 -17.69 -4.58
CA ARG A 479 -12.98 -16.54 -3.86
C ARG A 479 -14.28 -16.88 -3.12
N LYS A 480 -14.32 -16.56 -1.83
CA LYS A 480 -15.55 -16.56 -1.01
C LYS A 480 -16.22 -15.18 -1.06
N ASN A 481 -17.55 -15.13 -0.99
CA ASN A 481 -18.33 -13.86 -0.95
C ASN A 481 -18.24 -13.11 0.40
N THR A 482 -17.33 -13.53 1.27
CA THR A 482 -17.11 -12.89 2.57
C THR A 482 -15.63 -12.84 2.86
N ILE A 483 -15.20 -11.78 3.53
CA ILE A 483 -13.80 -11.54 3.89
C ILE A 483 -13.70 -11.01 5.32
N TRP A 484 -12.62 -11.34 6.02
CA TRP A 484 -12.34 -10.75 7.32
C TRP A 484 -11.71 -9.37 7.12
N GLN A 485 -12.19 -8.39 7.87
CA GLN A 485 -11.66 -7.02 7.86
C GLN A 485 -11.35 -6.60 9.29
N ARG A 486 -10.19 -5.95 9.51
CA ARG A 486 -9.93 -5.26 10.78
C ARG A 486 -10.85 -4.06 10.92
N GLY A 487 -11.36 -3.81 12.13
CA GLY A 487 -12.52 -2.94 12.32
C GLY A 487 -12.32 -1.45 12.01
N ARG A 488 -11.10 -0.92 12.18
CA ARG A 488 -10.81 0.51 11.97
C ARG A 488 -10.12 0.75 10.63
N LEU A 489 -10.48 1.85 9.98
CA LEU A 489 -9.73 2.38 8.85
C LEU A 489 -8.45 3.00 9.40
N PHE A 490 -7.31 2.73 8.78
CA PHE A 490 -6.04 3.33 9.17
C PHE A 490 -5.60 4.33 8.10
N LEU A 491 -4.98 5.42 8.56
CA LEU A 491 -4.48 6.49 7.71
C LEU A 491 -3.12 6.09 7.13
N GLY A 492 -3.02 6.08 5.81
CA GLY A 492 -1.81 5.70 5.07
C GLY A 492 -1.05 6.89 4.54
N ILE A 493 -0.05 6.64 3.69
CA ILE A 493 0.81 7.70 3.13
C ILE A 493 0.08 8.65 2.17
N ILE A 494 -1.06 8.24 1.60
CA ILE A 494 -1.84 9.07 0.67
C ILE A 494 -2.46 10.31 1.35
N GLU A 495 -2.38 10.38 2.68
CA GLU A 495 -2.65 11.57 3.48
C GLU A 495 -1.60 12.68 3.36
N VAL A 496 -0.33 12.30 3.16
CA VAL A 496 0.82 13.23 3.08
C VAL A 496 0.69 14.26 1.95
N PRO A 497 0.18 13.92 0.75
CA PRO A 497 -0.21 14.86 -0.30
C PRO A 497 -0.95 16.12 0.17
N MET A 498 -1.86 16.00 1.14
CA MET A 498 -2.67 17.15 1.60
C MET A 498 -1.84 18.24 2.29
N LEU A 499 -0.56 17.98 2.56
CA LEU A 499 0.37 18.97 3.06
C LEU A 499 1.02 19.80 1.94
N PHE A 500 0.74 19.56 0.65
CA PHE A 500 1.49 20.17 -0.47
C PHE A 500 0.60 20.54 -1.66
N SER A 501 0.78 21.75 -2.21
CA SER A 501 0.11 22.21 -3.43
C SER A 501 0.97 23.25 -4.15
N PRO A 502 1.29 23.09 -5.45
CA PRO A 502 0.93 21.98 -6.35
C PRO A 502 1.69 20.67 -6.08
N LEU A 503 1.17 19.53 -6.58
CA LEU A 503 1.72 18.19 -6.35
C LEU A 503 1.92 17.37 -7.64
N VAL A 504 3.02 16.63 -7.74
CA VAL A 504 3.14 15.57 -8.75
C VAL A 504 2.68 14.24 -8.15
N ILE A 505 1.78 13.54 -8.84
CA ILE A 505 1.35 12.18 -8.48
C ILE A 505 1.92 11.22 -9.51
N ALA A 506 2.91 10.44 -9.09
CA ALA A 506 3.51 9.39 -9.90
C ALA A 506 2.98 8.02 -9.46
N ALA A 507 2.56 7.19 -10.40
CA ALA A 507 2.06 5.85 -10.11
C ALA A 507 2.55 4.83 -11.13
N THR A 508 2.73 3.58 -10.69
CA THR A 508 2.94 2.46 -11.62
C THR A 508 1.92 1.36 -11.41
N GLY A 509 1.31 0.87 -12.49
CA GLY A 509 0.28 -0.17 -12.45
C GLY A 509 -0.83 0.22 -11.48
N SER A 510 -1.13 -0.68 -10.53
CA SER A 510 -2.20 -0.49 -9.54
C SER A 510 -1.88 0.53 -8.46
N GLY A 511 -0.66 1.08 -8.44
CA GLY A 511 -0.32 2.22 -7.59
C GLY A 511 -1.18 3.46 -7.83
N ILE A 512 -1.89 3.54 -8.97
CA ILE A 512 -2.86 4.61 -9.23
C ILE A 512 -4.09 4.51 -8.33
N ALA A 513 -4.45 3.31 -7.87
CA ALA A 513 -5.66 3.09 -7.10
C ALA A 513 -5.67 3.82 -5.75
N PRO A 514 -4.60 3.77 -4.94
CA PRO A 514 -4.47 4.65 -3.77
C PRO A 514 -4.56 6.15 -4.12
N CYS A 515 -3.97 6.58 -5.24
CA CYS A 515 -3.98 7.98 -5.65
C CYS A 515 -5.38 8.47 -6.06
N MET A 516 -6.23 7.58 -6.58
CA MET A 516 -7.62 7.90 -6.92
C MET A 516 -8.41 8.45 -5.73
N ALA A 517 -8.15 7.96 -4.52
CA ALA A 517 -8.82 8.46 -3.32
C ALA A 517 -8.58 9.96 -3.12
N PHE A 518 -7.36 10.42 -3.38
CA PHE A 518 -7.00 11.83 -3.27
C PHE A 518 -7.65 12.65 -4.39
N ILE A 519 -7.47 12.27 -5.65
CA ILE A 519 -7.94 13.07 -6.79
C ILE A 519 -9.48 13.09 -6.92
N GLN A 520 -10.19 12.06 -6.44
CA GLN A 520 -11.67 12.07 -6.42
C GLN A 520 -12.21 12.96 -5.31
N THR A 521 -11.55 12.97 -4.15
CA THR A 521 -11.98 13.78 -3.00
C THR A 521 -11.57 15.25 -3.15
N HIS A 522 -10.50 15.51 -3.91
CA HIS A 522 -9.95 16.85 -4.14
C HIS A 522 -9.79 17.11 -5.66
N PRO A 523 -10.90 17.22 -6.41
CA PRO A 523 -10.87 17.34 -7.87
C PRO A 523 -10.17 18.62 -8.36
N ASP A 524 -10.22 19.69 -7.56
CA ASP A 524 -9.62 20.98 -7.91
C ASP A 524 -8.17 21.13 -7.40
N TRP A 525 -7.57 20.08 -6.83
CA TRP A 525 -6.20 20.16 -6.32
C TRP A 525 -5.22 20.30 -7.49
N PRO A 526 -4.32 21.29 -7.49
CA PRO A 526 -3.33 21.44 -8.56
C PRO A 526 -2.38 20.24 -8.60
N VAL A 527 -2.59 19.35 -9.56
CA VAL A 527 -1.78 18.13 -9.72
C VAL A 527 -1.24 17.95 -11.13
N ARG A 528 -0.10 17.27 -11.24
CA ARG A 528 0.35 16.65 -12.50
C ARG A 528 0.52 15.15 -12.28
N ILE A 529 -0.20 14.34 -13.05
CA ILE A 529 -0.22 12.89 -12.93
C ILE A 529 0.75 12.28 -13.94
N VAL A 530 1.63 11.40 -13.47
CA VAL A 530 2.52 10.58 -14.29
C VAL A 530 2.22 9.12 -13.97
N TRP A 531 1.44 8.45 -14.83
CA TRP A 531 1.00 7.09 -14.59
C TRP A 531 1.54 6.13 -15.65
N SER A 532 2.31 5.13 -15.20
CA SER A 532 2.88 4.11 -16.08
C SER A 532 2.26 2.75 -15.80
N ALA A 533 1.66 2.13 -16.81
CA ALA A 533 1.05 0.81 -16.68
C ALA A 533 1.28 -0.03 -17.94
N ARG A 534 1.01 -1.33 -17.86
CA ARG A 534 0.89 -2.18 -19.04
C ARG A 534 -0.59 -2.20 -19.44
N PHE A 535 -0.92 -1.84 -20.67
CA PHE A 535 -2.31 -1.85 -21.17
C PHE A 535 -3.28 -1.15 -20.20
N PRO A 536 -3.11 0.16 -19.92
CA PRO A 536 -3.80 0.86 -18.84
C PRO A 536 -5.33 0.74 -18.95
N GLU A 537 -5.90 0.97 -20.13
CA GLU A 537 -7.35 0.89 -20.35
C GLU A 537 -7.86 -0.54 -20.24
N THR A 538 -7.16 -1.51 -20.83
CA THR A 538 -7.59 -2.91 -20.79
C THR A 538 -7.50 -3.51 -19.39
N THR A 539 -6.44 -3.20 -18.66
CA THR A 539 -6.16 -3.78 -17.35
C THR A 539 -7.06 -3.20 -16.26
N TYR A 540 -7.25 -1.87 -16.26
CA TYR A 540 -7.93 -1.15 -15.18
C TYR A 540 -9.32 -0.61 -15.56
N GLY A 541 -9.60 -0.45 -16.86
CA GLY A 541 -10.87 0.04 -17.39
C GLY A 541 -10.86 1.55 -17.71
N ALA A 542 -11.71 1.93 -18.68
CA ALA A 542 -11.94 3.31 -19.13
C ALA A 542 -12.23 4.29 -17.98
N HIS A 543 -13.06 3.89 -17.01
CA HIS A 543 -13.41 4.74 -15.84
C HIS A 543 -12.18 5.22 -15.05
N ILE A 544 -11.10 4.44 -14.98
CA ILE A 544 -9.89 4.83 -14.25
C ILE A 544 -9.15 5.92 -15.02
N ILE A 545 -9.07 5.80 -16.35
CA ILE A 545 -8.49 6.82 -17.23
C ILE A 545 -9.32 8.11 -17.16
N GLU A 546 -10.65 8.02 -17.23
CA GLU A 546 -11.56 9.16 -17.08
C GLU A 546 -11.34 9.90 -15.77
N THR A 547 -11.20 9.17 -14.67
CA THR A 547 -10.95 9.77 -13.35
C THR A 547 -9.61 10.50 -13.31
N VAL A 548 -8.57 9.94 -13.96
CA VAL A 548 -7.24 10.54 -14.06
C VAL A 548 -7.29 11.82 -14.90
N LEU A 549 -7.89 11.76 -16.09
CA LEU A 549 -8.00 12.91 -17.01
C LEU A 549 -8.90 14.02 -16.47
N LYS A 550 -9.92 13.66 -15.69
CA LYS A 550 -10.77 14.65 -15.00
C LYS A 550 -9.99 15.43 -13.94
N ALA A 551 -9.08 14.77 -13.23
CA ALA A 551 -8.24 15.41 -12.22
C ALA A 551 -7.05 16.17 -12.82
N ASP A 552 -6.50 15.67 -13.92
CA ASP A 552 -5.42 16.31 -14.67
C ASP A 552 -5.64 16.11 -16.17
N PRO A 553 -6.17 17.11 -16.89
CA PRO A 553 -6.35 17.03 -18.34
C PRO A 553 -5.05 16.84 -19.11
N ASN A 554 -3.90 17.16 -18.50
CA ASN A 554 -2.57 17.00 -19.09
C ASN A 554 -1.80 15.82 -18.47
N ALA A 555 -2.52 14.83 -17.93
CA ALA A 555 -1.92 13.64 -17.34
C ALA A 555 -1.06 12.89 -18.36
N ILE A 556 0.11 12.45 -17.90
CA ILE A 556 1.05 11.66 -18.70
C ILE A 556 0.74 10.18 -18.44
N ILE A 557 -0.12 9.60 -19.28
CA ILE A 557 -0.51 8.19 -19.22
C ILE A 557 0.40 7.39 -20.14
N ILE A 558 1.13 6.42 -19.60
CA ILE A 558 2.17 5.68 -20.31
C ILE A 558 1.77 4.22 -20.41
N ASP A 559 1.59 3.73 -21.63
CA ASP A 559 1.58 2.30 -21.88
C ASP A 559 3.00 1.77 -22.11
N THR A 560 3.48 1.00 -21.13
CA THR A 560 4.80 0.38 -21.16
C THR A 560 4.97 -0.68 -22.24
N LYS A 561 3.87 -1.20 -22.80
CA LYS A 561 3.96 -2.13 -23.92
C LYS A 561 4.29 -1.40 -25.23
N GLU A 562 3.77 -0.19 -25.42
CA GLU A 562 4.01 0.61 -26.61
C GLU A 562 5.33 1.38 -26.54
N THR A 563 5.61 1.98 -25.39
CA THR A 563 6.74 2.90 -25.21
C THR A 563 8.01 2.23 -24.68
N GLY A 564 7.89 1.00 -24.15
CA GLY A 564 8.90 0.41 -23.28
C GLY A 564 8.81 0.96 -21.85
N ARG A 565 9.81 0.68 -21.02
CA ARG A 565 9.88 1.24 -19.65
C ARG A 565 10.66 2.57 -19.67
N PRO A 566 10.00 3.73 -19.49
CA PRO A 566 10.69 5.02 -19.51
C PRO A 566 11.49 5.26 -18.23
N ASP A 567 12.39 6.26 -18.28
CA ASP A 567 13.03 6.78 -17.08
C ASP A 567 12.02 7.59 -16.25
N MET A 568 11.41 6.89 -15.29
CA MET A 568 10.43 7.49 -14.37
C MET A 568 11.03 8.63 -13.56
N ALA A 569 12.32 8.59 -13.19
CA ALA A 569 12.92 9.67 -12.40
C ALA A 569 13.01 10.96 -13.22
N ALA A 570 13.41 10.87 -14.48
CA ALA A 570 13.46 12.01 -15.39
C ALA A 570 12.07 12.62 -15.64
N LEU A 571 11.07 11.78 -15.93
CA LEU A 571 9.69 12.25 -16.18
C LEU A 571 9.06 12.90 -14.94
N ILE A 572 9.26 12.31 -13.76
CA ILE A 572 8.77 12.87 -12.49
C ILE A 572 9.43 14.22 -12.19
N TYR A 573 10.73 14.33 -12.43
CA TYR A 573 11.44 15.59 -12.25
C TYR A 573 10.95 16.67 -13.23
N ALA A 574 10.74 16.30 -14.49
CA ALA A 574 10.21 17.21 -15.50
C ALA A 574 8.82 17.72 -15.12
N ALA A 575 7.92 16.83 -14.69
CA ALA A 575 6.61 17.20 -14.16
C ALA A 575 6.72 18.11 -12.93
N TYR A 576 7.63 17.80 -12.01
CA TYR A 576 7.86 18.61 -10.82
C TYR A 576 8.28 20.04 -11.16
N LYS A 577 9.11 20.21 -12.20
CA LYS A 577 9.53 21.52 -12.70
C LYS A 577 8.45 22.24 -13.48
N GLU A 578 7.72 21.54 -14.36
CA GLU A 578 6.68 22.15 -15.20
C GLU A 578 5.62 22.89 -14.36
N ILE A 579 5.12 22.25 -13.30
CA ILE A 579 4.06 22.82 -12.47
C ILE A 579 4.59 23.52 -11.21
N ASN A 580 5.92 23.70 -11.09
CA ASN A 580 6.58 24.20 -9.88
C ASN A 580 6.06 23.52 -8.60
N ALA A 581 5.96 22.19 -8.63
CA ALA A 581 5.37 21.43 -7.54
C ALA A 581 6.16 21.61 -6.23
N GLU A 582 5.44 21.52 -5.12
CA GLU A 582 6.04 21.53 -3.79
C GLU A 582 6.55 20.15 -3.35
N ALA A 583 5.96 19.09 -3.91
CA ALA A 583 6.29 17.70 -3.58
C ALA A 583 5.88 16.71 -4.68
N VAL A 584 6.38 15.49 -4.56
CA VAL A 584 6.02 14.32 -5.36
C VAL A 584 5.44 13.23 -4.44
N LEU A 585 4.26 12.72 -4.75
CA LEU A 585 3.77 11.44 -4.25
C LEU A 585 4.09 10.37 -5.29
N CYS A 586 4.85 9.33 -4.95
CA CYS A 586 5.13 8.22 -5.85
C CYS A 586 4.64 6.89 -5.27
N VAL A 587 3.70 6.23 -5.94
CA VAL A 587 3.14 4.93 -5.52
C VAL A 587 3.49 3.88 -6.56
N SER A 588 4.49 3.06 -6.24
CA SER A 588 5.04 2.05 -7.14
C SER A 588 5.48 0.80 -6.37
N THR A 589 6.18 -0.13 -7.04
CA THR A 589 6.85 -1.27 -6.41
C THR A 589 8.01 -0.81 -5.52
N THR A 590 8.41 -1.65 -4.55
CA THR A 590 9.51 -1.34 -3.61
C THR A 590 10.77 -0.84 -4.32
N ARG A 591 11.22 -1.55 -5.36
CA ARG A 591 12.45 -1.23 -6.09
C ARG A 591 12.38 0.14 -6.76
N VAL A 592 11.24 0.47 -7.39
CA VAL A 592 11.05 1.77 -8.06
C VAL A 592 10.94 2.87 -7.02
N CYS A 593 10.16 2.67 -5.95
CA CYS A 593 10.05 3.62 -4.85
C CYS A 593 11.41 3.93 -4.23
N GLU A 594 12.25 2.93 -3.93
CA GLU A 594 13.59 3.13 -3.38
C GLU A 594 14.50 3.91 -4.35
N SER A 595 14.52 3.51 -5.64
CA SER A 595 15.33 4.15 -6.66
C SER A 595 14.92 5.61 -6.88
N VAL A 596 13.64 5.87 -7.15
CA VAL A 596 13.12 7.22 -7.42
C VAL A 596 13.21 8.09 -6.17
N SER A 597 12.97 7.52 -4.97
CA SER A 597 13.13 8.27 -3.72
C SER A 597 14.57 8.77 -3.56
N TYR A 598 15.56 7.93 -3.82
CA TYR A 598 16.96 8.34 -3.78
C TYR A 598 17.26 9.42 -4.82
N GLU A 599 16.88 9.20 -6.09
CA GLU A 599 17.17 10.13 -7.17
C GLU A 599 16.56 11.53 -6.92
N MET A 600 15.33 11.59 -6.41
CA MET A 600 14.65 12.85 -6.10
C MET A 600 15.23 13.52 -4.86
N GLU A 601 15.36 12.81 -3.73
CA GLU A 601 15.85 13.43 -2.48
C GLU A 601 17.31 13.91 -2.60
N ALA A 602 18.15 13.17 -3.33
CA ALA A 602 19.53 13.56 -3.61
C ALA A 602 19.62 14.90 -4.36
N ARG A 603 18.61 15.22 -5.17
CA ARG A 603 18.45 16.47 -5.94
C ARG A 603 17.62 17.53 -5.21
N GLY A 604 17.27 17.29 -3.94
CA GLY A 604 16.46 18.22 -3.16
C GLY A 604 14.98 18.25 -3.53
N VAL A 605 14.52 17.32 -4.37
CA VAL A 605 13.09 17.17 -4.70
C VAL A 605 12.40 16.41 -3.57
N PRO A 606 11.38 17.00 -2.93
CA PRO A 606 10.64 16.36 -1.85
C PRO A 606 9.76 15.26 -2.41
N ILE A 607 10.01 14.03 -1.99
CA ILE A 607 9.27 12.86 -2.45
C ILE A 607 8.76 12.02 -1.27
N TYR A 608 7.58 11.45 -1.46
CA TYR A 608 6.89 10.58 -0.52
C TYR A 608 6.49 9.30 -1.23
N VAL A 609 6.94 8.17 -0.68
CA VAL A 609 6.72 6.82 -1.25
C VAL A 609 6.21 5.88 -0.17
N PRO A 610 5.27 4.96 -0.47
CA PRO A 610 4.85 3.93 0.47
C PRO A 610 6.06 3.19 1.05
N ILE A 611 6.05 2.96 2.37
CA ILE A 611 7.07 2.13 3.02
C ILE A 611 6.57 0.70 3.05
N PHE A 612 7.35 -0.19 2.47
CA PHE A 612 7.11 -1.63 2.46
C PHE A 612 7.62 -2.27 3.75
N ASP A 613 7.08 -1.81 4.89
CA ASP A 613 7.37 -2.32 6.23
C ASP A 613 6.20 -3.15 6.79
N SER A 614 5.52 -3.89 5.90
CA SER A 614 4.48 -4.87 6.26
C SER A 614 5.04 -5.88 7.24
#